data_AF-A0A946FU86-F1
#
_entry.id   AF-A0A946FU86-F1
#
_cell.length_a   1.000
_cell.length_b   1.000
_cell.length_c   1.000
_cell.angle_alpha   90.00
_cell.angle_beta   90.00
_cell.angle_gamma   90.00
#
_symmetry.space_group_name_H-M   'P 1'
#
loop_
_entity.id
_entity.type
_entity.pdbx_description
1 polymer ?
#
loop_
_entity_poly.entity_id
_entity_poly.type
_entity_poly.pdbx_seq_one_letter_code
_entity_poly.pdbx_strand_id
1 'polypeptide(L)'
;MADLYDEQNEGIDLALNHLDKSHDTLISNLRGLENFSSHDKMSNVQNNTDVDAEKGLDNKDAGAFMTQQRIWAWSRCMAAMGGLNHQQGDTPLFITTSEAVFDYLESNGNGAVNALDIDKIKVHENECKNKSLWQNQFCDDLMRAFQSDGGRENNLPQINDNCNLDNCNLSGEIKLCIFSGDDINKLFNCSDKQIYVCLIKLK
;
A
#
# COMPACT_ATOMS: atom_id res chain seq x y z
N MET A 1 -25.15 -47.67 -23.95
CA MET A 1 -23.80 -47.45 -23.40
C MET A 1 -23.22 -46.15 -23.90
N ALA A 2 -23.26 -45.84 -25.20
CA ALA A 2 -22.88 -44.51 -25.72
C ALA A 2 -23.64 -43.37 -25.01
N ASP A 3 -24.96 -43.47 -24.89
CA ASP A 3 -25.80 -42.43 -24.26
C ASP A 3 -25.44 -42.13 -22.78
N LEU A 4 -24.91 -43.13 -22.05
CA LEU A 4 -24.48 -42.95 -20.65
C LEU A 4 -23.14 -42.25 -20.53
N TYR A 5 -22.26 -42.40 -21.53
CA TYR A 5 -20.99 -41.68 -21.58
C TYR A 5 -21.20 -40.23 -22.04
N ASP A 6 -22.17 -39.99 -22.92
CA ASP A 6 -22.52 -38.65 -23.39
C ASP A 6 -23.12 -37.79 -22.26
N GLU A 7 -24.07 -38.32 -21.49
CA GLU A 7 -24.63 -37.60 -20.31
C GLU A 7 -23.57 -37.30 -19.24
N GLN A 8 -22.62 -38.22 -19.02
CA GLN A 8 -21.54 -37.99 -18.07
C GLN A 8 -20.55 -36.94 -18.54
N ASN A 9 -20.23 -36.91 -19.84
CA ASN A 9 -19.37 -35.88 -20.41
C ASN A 9 -20.04 -34.50 -20.35
N GLU A 10 -21.33 -34.41 -20.66
CA GLU A 10 -22.10 -33.16 -20.54
C GLU A 10 -22.11 -32.65 -19.08
N GLY A 11 -22.25 -33.55 -18.11
CA GLY A 11 -22.17 -33.21 -16.69
C GLY A 11 -20.80 -32.66 -16.28
N ILE A 12 -19.71 -33.23 -16.80
CA ILE A 12 -18.34 -32.77 -16.56
C ILE A 12 -18.11 -31.40 -17.21
N ASP A 13 -18.55 -31.20 -18.44
CA ASP A 13 -18.40 -29.92 -19.15
C ASP A 13 -19.19 -28.79 -18.46
N LEU A 14 -20.37 -29.09 -17.93
CA LEU A 14 -21.14 -28.13 -17.13
C LEU A 14 -20.42 -27.77 -15.82
N ALA A 15 -19.84 -28.76 -15.13
CA ALA A 15 -19.09 -28.52 -13.90
C ALA A 15 -17.82 -27.69 -14.15
N LEU A 16 -17.09 -27.98 -15.24
CA LEU A 16 -15.91 -27.21 -15.64
C LEU A 16 -16.27 -25.77 -16.01
N ASN A 17 -17.34 -25.56 -16.79
CA ASN A 17 -17.80 -24.21 -17.13
C ASN A 17 -18.27 -23.41 -15.90
N HIS A 18 -18.89 -24.07 -14.93
CA HIS A 18 -19.26 -23.43 -13.67
C HIS A 18 -18.02 -23.03 -12.86
N LEU A 19 -17.00 -23.91 -12.82
CA LEU A 19 -15.74 -23.63 -12.15
C LEU A 19 -15.00 -22.46 -12.79
N ASP A 20 -14.97 -22.40 -14.12
CA ASP A 20 -14.32 -21.33 -14.89
C ASP A 20 -14.99 -19.97 -14.64
N LYS A 21 -16.33 -19.93 -14.66
CA LYS A 21 -17.10 -18.73 -14.30
C LYS A 21 -16.86 -18.30 -12.85
N SER A 22 -16.78 -19.25 -11.92
CA SER A 22 -16.48 -18.97 -10.52
C SER A 22 -15.07 -18.40 -10.36
N HIS A 23 -14.11 -18.90 -11.12
CA HIS A 23 -12.73 -18.44 -11.11
C HIS A 23 -12.62 -17.02 -11.69
N ASP A 24 -13.26 -16.75 -12.82
CA ASP A 24 -13.30 -15.42 -13.43
C ASP A 24 -13.97 -14.39 -12.52
N THR A 25 -15.06 -14.78 -11.85
CA THR A 25 -15.73 -13.92 -10.85
C THR A 25 -14.80 -13.61 -9.69
N LEU A 26 -14.12 -14.63 -9.14
CA LEU A 26 -13.18 -14.44 -8.04
C LEU A 26 -11.99 -13.55 -8.44
N ILE A 27 -11.45 -13.72 -9.65
CA ILE A 27 -10.40 -12.85 -10.18
C ILE A 27 -10.90 -11.43 -10.41
N SER A 28 -12.12 -11.25 -10.91
CA SER A 28 -12.74 -9.93 -11.08
C SER A 28 -12.90 -9.20 -9.75
N ASN A 29 -13.37 -9.92 -8.72
CA ASN A 29 -13.54 -9.40 -7.36
C ASN A 29 -12.19 -9.00 -6.75
N LEU A 30 -11.17 -9.84 -6.89
CA LEU A 30 -9.81 -9.54 -6.40
C LEU A 30 -9.16 -8.36 -7.13
N ARG A 31 -9.51 -8.13 -8.39
CA ARG A 31 -9.04 -6.98 -9.17
C ARG A 31 -9.84 -5.69 -8.90
N GLY A 32 -10.92 -5.75 -8.11
CA GLY A 32 -11.78 -4.61 -7.82
C GLY A 32 -12.58 -4.10 -9.02
N LEU A 33 -12.83 -4.98 -10.01
CA LEU A 33 -13.60 -4.68 -11.23
C LEU A 33 -15.12 -4.81 -11.03
N GLU A 34 -15.57 -5.01 -9.79
CA GLU A 34 -16.99 -5.01 -9.46
C GLU A 34 -17.56 -3.60 -9.68
N ASN A 35 -18.38 -3.46 -10.71
CA ASN A 35 -19.30 -2.34 -10.82
C ASN A 35 -20.24 -2.43 -9.63
N PHE A 36 -20.02 -1.60 -8.61
CA PHE A 36 -21.02 -1.32 -7.58
C PHE A 36 -22.24 -0.66 -8.23
N SER A 37 -23.06 -1.47 -8.91
CA SER A 37 -24.41 -1.10 -9.26
C SER A 37 -25.19 -1.08 -7.95
N SER A 38 -25.20 0.09 -7.33
CA SER A 38 -26.06 0.44 -6.21
C SER A 38 -27.52 0.31 -6.63
N HIS A 39 -28.07 -0.90 -6.58
CA HIS A 39 -29.51 -1.15 -6.62
C HIS A 39 -29.83 -2.61 -6.22
N ASP A 40 -30.10 -2.81 -4.93
CA ASP A 40 -31.26 -3.56 -4.37
C ASP A 40 -31.01 -3.81 -2.87
N LYS A 41 -31.40 -2.88 -2.01
CA LYS A 41 -32.71 -2.72 -1.33
C LYS A 41 -32.93 -3.62 -0.10
N MET A 42 -32.93 -2.91 1.04
CA MET A 42 -33.85 -3.01 2.17
C MET A 42 -33.76 -4.23 3.11
N SER A 43 -33.17 -3.98 4.28
CA SER A 43 -33.87 -4.29 5.53
C SER A 43 -33.97 -3.01 6.37
N ASN A 44 -35.21 -2.55 6.54
CA ASN A 44 -35.59 -1.39 7.33
C ASN A 44 -35.25 -1.61 8.81
N VAL A 45 -34.35 -0.80 9.37
CA VAL A 45 -34.48 -0.36 10.76
C VAL A 45 -34.27 1.16 10.77
N GLN A 46 -35.39 1.85 10.85
CA GLN A 46 -35.46 3.29 10.96
C GLN A 46 -35.37 3.66 12.44
N ASN A 47 -34.36 4.44 12.81
CA ASN A 47 -34.44 5.36 13.93
C ASN A 47 -33.72 6.65 13.52
N ASN A 48 -34.53 7.69 13.38
CA ASN A 48 -34.12 9.07 13.14
C ASN A 48 -33.42 9.60 14.39
N THR A 49 -32.33 10.34 14.20
CA THR A 49 -32.14 11.69 14.77
C THR A 49 -30.94 12.34 14.07
N ASP A 50 -31.28 13.38 13.33
CA ASP A 50 -30.59 14.68 13.27
C ASP A 50 -29.21 14.83 12.60
N VAL A 51 -29.29 15.45 11.40
CA VAL A 51 -28.54 16.62 10.91
C VAL A 51 -27.00 16.57 10.96
N ASP A 52 -26.38 16.81 9.79
CA ASP A 52 -24.94 17.01 9.51
C ASP A 52 -24.08 15.81 9.08
N ALA A 53 -24.59 14.94 8.20
CA ALA A 53 -23.80 13.85 7.60
C ALA A 53 -23.51 14.00 6.09
N GLU A 54 -23.39 15.23 5.58
CA GLU A 54 -22.90 15.51 4.20
C GLU A 54 -21.49 16.14 4.18
N LYS A 55 -20.62 15.76 5.12
CA LYS A 55 -19.17 16.01 5.02
C LYS A 55 -18.39 14.72 5.25
N GLY A 56 -17.78 14.24 4.17
CA GLY A 56 -16.84 13.13 4.18
C GLY A 56 -17.24 12.05 3.20
N LEU A 57 -17.06 12.30 1.89
CA LEU A 57 -16.85 11.20 0.96
C LEU A 57 -15.76 10.32 1.57
N ASP A 58 -16.13 9.08 1.89
CA ASP A 58 -15.34 8.08 2.59
C ASP A 58 -13.87 8.09 2.11
N ASN A 59 -13.03 8.84 2.81
CA ASN A 59 -11.57 8.79 2.69
C ASN A 59 -11.06 7.55 3.43
N LYS A 60 -11.80 6.44 3.33
CA LYS A 60 -11.44 5.16 3.91
C LYS A 60 -10.29 4.63 3.09
N ASP A 61 -9.16 4.40 3.75
CA ASP A 61 -7.99 3.80 3.12
C ASP A 61 -8.40 2.51 2.40
N ALA A 62 -8.36 2.51 1.07
CA ALA A 62 -8.67 1.33 0.27
C ALA A 62 -7.70 0.16 0.58
N GLY A 63 -6.54 0.48 1.16
CA GLY A 63 -5.57 -0.42 1.77
C GLY A 63 -6.03 -1.16 3.02
N ALA A 64 -7.06 -0.67 3.71
CA ALA A 64 -7.55 -1.25 4.97
C ALA A 64 -8.26 -2.59 4.78
N PHE A 65 -8.87 -2.82 3.61
CA PHE A 65 -9.49 -4.11 3.33
C PHE A 65 -8.42 -5.14 2.97
N MET A 66 -8.43 -6.27 3.70
CA MET A 66 -7.52 -7.40 3.49
C MET A 66 -6.03 -7.00 3.50
N THR A 67 -5.65 -6.03 4.33
CA THR A 67 -4.28 -5.50 4.42
C THR A 67 -3.24 -6.61 4.55
N GLN A 68 -3.47 -7.55 5.48
CA GLN A 68 -2.59 -8.70 5.68
C GLN A 68 -2.43 -9.51 4.39
N GLN A 69 -3.53 -9.94 3.78
CA GLN A 69 -3.50 -10.79 2.59
C GLN A 69 -2.82 -10.08 1.41
N ARG A 70 -2.99 -8.76 1.29
CA ARG A 70 -2.35 -7.94 0.25
C ARG A 70 -0.84 -7.88 0.44
N ILE A 71 -0.36 -7.66 1.67
CA ILE A 71 1.08 -7.64 1.93
C ILE A 71 1.69 -9.03 1.69
N TRP A 72 1.01 -10.09 2.13
CA TRP A 72 1.41 -11.46 1.87
C TRP A 72 1.47 -11.77 0.37
N ALA A 73 0.45 -11.40 -0.40
CA ALA A 73 0.40 -11.60 -1.83
C ALA A 73 1.53 -10.83 -2.54
N TRP A 74 1.69 -9.54 -2.21
CA TRP A 74 2.76 -8.70 -2.75
C TRP A 74 4.14 -9.30 -2.47
N SER A 75 4.41 -9.67 -1.21
CA SER A 75 5.68 -10.25 -0.78
C SER A 75 6.00 -11.52 -1.56
N ARG A 76 5.03 -12.45 -1.67
CA ARG A 76 5.22 -13.70 -2.41
C ARG A 76 5.50 -13.47 -3.89
N CYS A 77 4.80 -12.52 -4.52
CA CYS A 77 5.06 -12.13 -5.89
C CYS A 77 6.46 -11.54 -6.05
N MET A 78 6.87 -10.64 -5.17
CA MET A 78 8.19 -10.01 -5.22
C MET A 78 9.33 -10.98 -4.96
N ALA A 79 9.16 -11.91 -4.02
CA ALA A 79 10.09 -13.01 -3.80
C ALA A 79 10.24 -13.89 -5.05
N ALA A 80 9.12 -14.28 -5.68
CA ALA A 80 9.13 -15.09 -6.90
C ALA A 80 9.81 -14.39 -8.09
N MET A 81 9.66 -13.07 -8.19
CA MET A 81 10.34 -12.23 -9.19
C MET A 81 11.80 -11.92 -8.83
N GLY A 82 12.27 -12.36 -7.66
CA GLY A 82 13.61 -12.08 -7.16
C GLY A 82 13.82 -10.65 -6.66
N GLY A 83 12.77 -9.84 -6.53
CA GLY A 83 12.84 -8.49 -5.97
C GLY A 83 13.17 -8.44 -4.48
N LEU A 84 13.07 -9.57 -3.79
CA LEU A 84 13.49 -9.77 -2.39
C LEU A 84 14.78 -10.61 -2.27
N ASN A 85 15.38 -11.03 -3.40
CA ASN A 85 16.65 -11.73 -3.41
C ASN A 85 17.79 -10.72 -3.35
N HIS A 86 18.28 -10.43 -2.14
CA HIS A 86 19.34 -9.45 -1.96
C HIS A 86 20.71 -10.05 -2.30
N GLN A 87 21.41 -9.44 -3.26
CA GLN A 87 22.87 -9.54 -3.32
C GLN A 87 23.47 -8.80 -2.12
N GLN A 88 24.73 -9.09 -1.79
CA GLN A 88 25.39 -8.55 -0.62
C GLN A 88 25.52 -7.02 -0.74
N GLY A 89 24.69 -6.27 -0.01
CA GLY A 89 24.65 -4.80 -0.01
C GLY A 89 23.29 -4.19 -0.41
N ASP A 90 22.41 -4.96 -1.06
CA ASP A 90 21.10 -4.45 -1.47
C ASP A 90 20.07 -4.59 -0.35
N THR A 91 19.34 -3.51 -0.10
CA THR A 91 18.34 -3.43 0.97
C THR A 91 16.97 -3.09 0.36
N PRO A 92 15.93 -3.93 0.56
CA PRO A 92 14.64 -3.71 -0.06
C PRO A 92 13.92 -2.51 0.58
N LEU A 93 13.30 -1.70 -0.29
CA LEU A 93 12.40 -0.63 0.11
C LEU A 93 10.98 -0.97 -0.33
N PHE A 94 10.09 -1.13 0.65
CA PHE A 94 8.66 -1.29 0.44
C PHE A 94 7.97 0.08 0.51
N ILE A 95 7.36 0.53 -0.58
CA ILE A 95 6.68 1.83 -0.64
C ILE A 95 5.17 1.61 -0.67
N THR A 96 4.44 2.30 0.20
CA THR A 96 2.98 2.26 0.29
C THR A 96 2.39 3.66 0.37
N THR A 97 1.17 3.82 -0.14
CA THR A 97 0.34 5.02 0.10
C THR A 97 -0.79 4.75 1.09
N SER A 98 -0.96 3.49 1.51
CA SER A 98 -1.93 3.05 2.50
C SER A 98 -1.32 3.14 3.90
N GLU A 99 -2.01 3.85 4.78
CA GLU A 99 -1.70 3.95 6.20
C GLU A 99 -2.05 2.65 6.93
N ALA A 100 -3.14 1.98 6.58
CA ALA A 100 -3.48 0.68 7.16
C ALA A 100 -2.38 -0.37 6.90
N VAL A 101 -1.76 -0.36 5.72
CA VAL A 101 -0.59 -1.21 5.42
C VAL A 101 0.59 -0.86 6.31
N PHE A 102 0.86 0.44 6.51
CA PHE A 102 1.96 0.90 7.36
C PHE A 102 1.73 0.54 8.83
N ASP A 103 0.54 0.84 9.36
CA ASP A 103 0.12 0.54 10.73
C ASP A 103 0.11 -0.96 11.02
N TYR A 104 -0.29 -1.77 10.03
CA TYR A 104 -0.20 -3.22 10.12
C TYR A 104 1.25 -3.68 10.28
N LEU A 105 2.18 -3.12 9.50
CA LEU A 105 3.61 -3.45 9.62
C LEU A 105 4.18 -2.97 10.96
N GLU A 106 3.76 -1.79 11.43
CA GLU A 106 4.13 -1.27 12.74
C GLU A 106 3.65 -2.13 13.90
N SER A 107 2.41 -2.61 13.82
CA SER A 107 1.81 -3.48 14.83
C SER A 107 2.41 -4.89 14.87
N ASN A 108 2.97 -5.36 13.74
CA ASN A 108 3.59 -6.69 13.63
C ASN A 108 5.12 -6.67 13.81
N GLY A 109 5.73 -5.49 13.89
CA GLY A 109 7.17 -5.34 14.11
C GLY A 109 7.50 -5.29 15.61
N ASN A 110 8.45 -6.13 16.07
CA ASN A 110 8.96 -6.06 17.44
C ASN A 110 9.99 -4.93 17.66
N GLY A 111 10.24 -4.11 16.64
CA GLY A 111 11.27 -3.06 16.66
C GLY A 111 11.18 -2.19 15.41
N ALA A 112 10.20 -1.29 15.38
CA ALA A 112 10.10 -0.24 14.37
C ALA A 112 11.02 0.92 14.75
N VAL A 113 11.85 1.35 13.80
CA VAL A 113 12.73 2.49 13.95
C VAL A 113 12.27 3.56 12.98
N ASN A 114 11.69 4.64 13.50
CA ASN A 114 11.43 5.83 12.69
C ASN A 114 12.77 6.41 12.23
N ALA A 115 13.00 6.44 10.92
CA ALA A 115 14.20 6.96 10.29
C ALA A 115 13.97 8.33 9.64
N LEU A 116 12.76 8.61 9.16
CA LEU A 116 12.38 9.89 8.58
C LEU A 116 10.87 10.08 8.75
N ASP A 117 10.45 11.25 9.20
CA ASP A 117 9.03 11.58 9.31
C ASP A 117 8.82 13.01 8.87
N ILE A 118 8.48 13.20 7.59
CA ILE A 118 8.19 14.49 6.97
C ILE A 118 6.68 14.71 6.98
N ASP A 119 6.24 15.57 7.89
CA ASP A 119 4.82 15.85 8.08
C ASP A 119 4.19 16.66 6.94
N LYS A 120 4.99 17.52 6.31
CA LYS A 120 4.56 18.42 5.25
C LYS A 120 5.68 18.70 4.26
N ILE A 121 5.52 18.18 3.05
CA ILE A 121 6.37 18.50 1.91
C ILE A 121 5.51 19.04 0.77
N LYS A 122 5.89 20.14 0.10
CA LYS A 122 5.10 20.59 -1.06
C LYS A 122 5.27 19.60 -2.21
N VAL A 123 4.16 19.28 -2.86
CA VAL A 123 4.17 18.49 -4.09
C VAL A 123 4.28 19.45 -5.26
N HIS A 124 5.33 19.27 -6.06
CA HIS A 124 5.62 20.12 -7.21
C HIS A 124 5.18 19.42 -8.49
N GLU A 125 4.42 20.15 -9.31
CA GLU A 125 4.08 19.70 -10.66
C GLU A 125 5.32 19.50 -11.53
N ASN A 126 5.18 18.70 -12.59
CA ASN A 126 6.30 18.36 -13.46
C ASN A 126 7.01 19.57 -14.09
N GLU A 127 6.28 20.67 -14.29
CA GLU A 127 6.76 21.92 -14.89
C GLU A 127 7.32 22.92 -13.86
N CYS A 128 7.36 22.56 -12.58
CA CYS A 128 7.90 23.44 -11.54
C CYS A 128 9.41 23.66 -11.75
N LYS A 129 9.82 24.94 -11.84
CA LYS A 129 11.22 25.34 -12.02
C LYS A 129 12.13 24.86 -10.88
N ASN A 130 11.59 24.68 -9.69
CA ASN A 130 12.32 24.25 -8.50
C ASN A 130 12.35 22.72 -8.32
N LYS A 131 11.70 21.95 -9.22
CA LYS A 131 11.58 20.49 -9.12
C LYS A 131 12.92 19.81 -8.90
N SER A 132 13.93 20.07 -9.75
CA SER A 132 15.22 19.38 -9.65
C SER A 132 15.98 19.72 -8.37
N LEU A 133 15.94 20.98 -7.94
CA LEU A 133 16.57 21.40 -6.68
C LEU A 133 15.91 20.68 -5.49
N TRP A 134 14.58 20.66 -5.47
CA TRP A 134 13.80 19.99 -4.44
C TRP A 134 14.04 18.48 -4.42
N GLN A 135 14.04 17.82 -5.60
CA GLN A 135 14.30 16.39 -5.71
C GLN A 135 15.69 16.03 -5.18
N ASN A 136 16.71 16.85 -5.48
CA ASN A 136 18.06 16.61 -5.00
C ASN A 136 18.15 16.78 -3.48
N GLN A 137 17.56 17.84 -2.90
CA GLN A 137 17.54 18.04 -1.45
C GLN A 137 16.84 16.88 -0.73
N PHE A 138 15.68 16.47 -1.24
CA PHE A 138 14.94 15.35 -0.68
C PHE A 138 15.73 14.03 -0.75
N CYS A 139 16.39 13.75 -1.88
CA CYS A 139 17.27 12.60 -2.02
C CYS A 139 18.45 12.64 -1.04
N ASP A 140 19.08 13.80 -0.87
CA ASP A 140 20.20 13.96 0.07
C ASP A 140 19.77 13.72 1.52
N ASP A 141 18.59 14.20 1.89
CA ASP A 141 18.02 14.02 3.24
C ASP A 141 17.61 12.56 3.49
N LEU A 142 17.01 11.89 2.51
CA LEU A 142 16.77 10.45 2.54
C LEU A 142 18.08 9.68 2.73
N MET A 143 19.09 9.94 1.90
CA MET A 143 20.37 9.25 1.98
C MET A 143 21.06 9.47 3.33
N ARG A 144 20.92 10.66 3.92
CA ARG A 144 21.42 10.94 5.26
C ARG A 144 20.70 10.11 6.33
N ALA A 145 19.38 10.01 6.25
CA ALA A 145 18.57 9.18 7.16
C ALA A 145 18.94 7.69 7.07
N PHE A 146 19.32 7.20 5.89
CA PHE A 146 19.81 5.83 5.69
C PHE A 146 21.22 5.58 6.25
N GLN A 147 22.10 6.59 6.24
CA GLN A 147 23.52 6.44 6.62
C GLN A 147 23.79 6.67 8.11
N SER A 148 22.91 7.36 8.84
CA SER A 148 23.08 7.60 10.27
C SER A 148 22.80 6.34 11.10
N ASP A 149 23.86 5.59 11.37
CA ASP A 149 23.87 4.48 12.32
C ASP A 149 23.59 5.01 13.75
N GLY A 150 22.34 4.90 14.21
CA GLY A 150 21.94 5.11 15.60
C GLY A 150 21.73 6.54 16.10
N GLY A 151 22.05 7.58 15.32
CA GLY A 151 21.84 8.99 15.69
C GLY A 151 20.52 9.55 15.17
N ARG A 152 19.39 9.13 15.75
CA ARG A 152 18.02 9.55 15.37
C ARG A 152 17.75 11.01 15.74
N GLU A 153 18.15 11.95 14.88
CA GLU A 153 17.56 13.28 14.92
C GLU A 153 16.22 13.25 14.18
N ASN A 154 15.11 13.22 14.95
CA ASN A 154 13.76 13.50 14.45
C ASN A 154 13.60 14.96 13.95
N ASN A 155 14.69 15.72 13.87
CA ASN A 155 14.72 17.08 13.38
C ASN A 155 14.88 17.02 11.87
N LEU A 156 13.72 16.97 11.20
CA LEU A 156 13.62 17.27 9.79
C LEU A 156 14.37 18.56 9.44
N PRO A 157 15.03 18.62 8.27
CA PRO A 157 15.33 19.91 7.68
C PRO A 157 14.00 20.62 7.42
N GLN A 158 13.86 21.85 7.95
CA GLN A 158 12.81 22.75 7.50
C GLN A 158 13.03 22.97 6.00
N ILE A 159 12.21 22.32 5.17
CA ILE A 159 12.27 22.44 3.73
C ILE A 159 11.89 23.88 3.39
N ASN A 160 12.91 24.68 3.05
CA ASN A 160 12.74 26.10 2.75
C ASN A 160 12.23 26.25 1.31
N ASP A 161 10.96 25.87 1.11
CA ASP A 161 10.28 25.99 -0.17
C ASP A 161 9.90 27.45 -0.43
N ASN A 162 10.87 28.25 -0.90
CA ASN A 162 10.66 29.57 -1.50
C ASN A 162 9.79 29.54 -2.79
N CYS A 163 9.16 28.41 -3.08
CA CYS A 163 8.16 28.27 -4.14
C CYS A 163 6.87 29.00 -3.71
N ASN A 164 6.80 30.29 -4.06
CA ASN A 164 5.62 31.15 -3.97
C ASN A 164 4.71 31.04 -5.20
N LEU A 165 4.85 29.97 -6.01
CA LEU A 165 3.91 29.74 -7.11
C LEU A 165 2.60 29.20 -6.53
N ASP A 166 1.53 29.98 -6.70
CA ASP A 166 0.14 29.70 -6.27
C ASP A 166 -0.44 28.35 -6.74
N ASN A 167 0.32 27.57 -7.52
CA ASN A 167 -0.09 26.29 -8.10
C ASN A 167 0.46 25.06 -7.34
N CYS A 168 1.34 25.22 -6.35
CA CYS A 168 1.87 24.09 -5.54
C CYS A 168 1.15 24.01 -4.18
N ASN A 169 -0.18 23.86 -4.21
CA ASN A 169 -1.02 23.86 -3.01
C ASN A 169 -1.15 22.50 -2.33
N LEU A 170 -0.78 21.42 -3.03
CA LEU A 170 -0.79 20.08 -2.48
C LEU A 170 0.42 19.86 -1.59
N SER A 171 0.20 19.25 -0.44
CA SER A 171 1.27 18.78 0.42
C SER A 171 1.27 17.26 0.49
N GLY A 172 2.42 16.68 0.78
CA GLY A 172 2.56 15.28 1.09
C GLY A 172 3.08 15.08 2.50
N GLU A 173 2.88 13.87 3.00
CA GLU A 173 3.51 13.31 4.18
C GLU A 173 4.37 12.12 3.74
N ILE A 174 5.57 12.00 4.29
CA ILE A 174 6.50 10.90 4.01
C ILE A 174 7.03 10.35 5.33
N LYS A 175 6.75 9.07 5.61
CA LYS A 175 7.30 8.36 6.78
C LYS A 175 8.13 7.18 6.33
N LEU A 176 9.38 7.11 6.78
CA LEU A 176 10.29 5.99 6.57
C LEU A 176 10.55 5.30 7.91
N CYS A 177 10.17 4.04 8.01
CA CYS A 177 10.48 3.20 9.16
C CYS A 177 11.33 2.00 8.74
N ILE A 178 12.27 1.64 9.62
CA ILE A 178 13.07 0.43 9.50
C ILE A 178 12.46 -0.61 10.42
N PHE A 179 12.01 -1.71 9.83
CA PHE A 179 11.39 -2.81 10.53
C PHE A 179 12.37 -3.96 10.72
N SER A 180 12.30 -4.56 11.90
CA SER A 180 13.09 -5.73 12.27
C SER A 180 12.24 -6.72 13.08
N GLY A 181 12.57 -8.01 12.97
CA GLY A 181 11.94 -9.08 13.73
C GLY A 181 11.45 -10.24 12.89
N ASP A 182 11.28 -11.39 13.53
CA ASP A 182 10.96 -12.66 12.88
C ASP A 182 9.67 -12.62 12.08
N ASP A 183 8.65 -11.89 12.53
CA ASP A 183 7.35 -11.85 11.86
C ASP A 183 7.38 -11.01 10.58
N ILE A 184 8.12 -9.89 10.59
CA ILE A 184 8.42 -9.11 9.38
C ILE A 184 9.30 -9.93 8.43
N ASN A 185 10.33 -10.59 8.94
CA ASN A 185 11.21 -11.45 8.15
C ASN A 185 10.45 -12.59 7.47
N LYS A 186 9.52 -13.25 8.19
CA LYS A 186 8.61 -14.26 7.62
C LYS A 186 7.68 -13.65 6.57
N LEU A 187 7.10 -12.48 6.86
CA LEU A 187 6.17 -11.81 5.97
C LEU A 187 6.79 -11.49 4.61
N PHE A 188 8.04 -11.03 4.60
CA PHE A 188 8.79 -10.69 3.39
C PHE A 188 9.71 -11.80 2.88
N ASN A 189 9.75 -12.95 3.55
CA ASN A 189 10.67 -14.05 3.22
C ASN A 189 12.16 -13.61 3.17
N CYS A 190 12.54 -12.69 4.07
CA CYS A 190 13.89 -12.14 4.20
C CYS A 190 14.47 -12.58 5.55
N SER A 191 15.38 -13.56 5.56
CA SER A 191 16.02 -14.00 6.82
C SER A 191 17.03 -12.97 7.33
N ASP A 192 16.90 -12.59 8.60
CA ASP A 192 17.86 -11.77 9.38
C ASP A 192 18.18 -10.38 8.79
N LYS A 193 17.24 -9.78 8.07
CA LYS A 193 17.45 -8.49 7.41
C LYS A 193 16.42 -7.46 7.85
N GLN A 194 16.86 -6.22 7.95
CA GLN A 194 15.99 -5.08 8.14
C GLN A 194 15.21 -4.80 6.85
N ILE A 195 13.97 -4.37 6.99
CA ILE A 195 13.11 -3.98 5.87
C ILE A 195 12.74 -2.53 6.02
N TYR A 196 12.97 -1.76 4.96
CA TYR A 196 12.67 -0.34 4.95
C TYR A 196 11.30 -0.16 4.34
N VAL A 197 10.45 0.60 5.02
CA VAL A 197 9.08 0.84 4.59
C VAL A 197 8.85 2.34 4.54
N CYS A 198 8.43 2.84 3.39
CA CYS A 198 8.13 4.23 3.16
C CYS A 198 6.62 4.41 2.91
N LEU A 199 5.95 5.16 3.76
CA LEU A 199 4.59 5.66 3.56
C LEU A 199 4.65 7.02 2.89
N ILE A 200 3.93 7.19 1.78
CA ILE A 200 3.79 8.47 1.08
C ILE A 200 2.31 8.78 0.95
N LYS A 201 1.85 9.91 1.50
CA LYS A 201 0.45 10.33 1.42
C LYS A 201 0.36 11.77 0.93
N LEU A 202 -0.75 12.11 0.28
CA LEU A 202 -1.11 13.51 0.00
C LEU A 202 -2.02 14.04 1.10
N LYS A 203 -1.84 15.32 1.45
CA LYS A 203 -2.61 16.12 2.41
C LYS A 203 -3.25 17.30 1.68
#